data_AF-A0A5D0TWA3-F1
#
_entry.id   AF-A0A5D0TWA3-F1
#
_cell.length_a   1.000
_cell.length_b   1.000
_cell.length_c   1.000
_cell.angle_alpha   90.00
_cell.angle_beta   90.00
_cell.angle_gamma   90.00
#
_symmetry.space_group_name_H-M   'P 1'
#
loop_
_entity.id
_entity.type
_entity.pdbx_description
1 polymer ?
#
loop_
_entity_poly.entity_id
_entity_poly.type
_entity_poly.pdbx_seq_one_letter_code
_entity_poly.pdbx_strand_id
1 'polypeptide(L)'
;MDSTWGVIAGLVTWLDTRSTASGDTARMLRALKLCEELGEVAEALEHVTGTAPSGRFTWQDVHAELCDVIVTGMVAIASLSSSSSRSARRQAPA
;
A
#
# COMPACT_ATOMS: atom_id res chain seq x y z
N MET A 1 17.30 14.31 -5.09
CA MET A 1 16.44 13.45 -4.25
C MET A 1 15.13 13.29 -4.99
N ASP A 2 14.73 12.06 -5.29
CA ASP A 2 13.42 11.83 -5.91
C ASP A 2 12.32 12.18 -4.92
N SER A 3 11.24 12.78 -5.41
CA SER A 3 10.06 13.01 -4.57
C SER A 3 9.45 11.66 -4.17
N THR A 4 8.76 11.59 -3.03
CA THR A 4 8.05 10.37 -2.61
C THR A 4 7.17 9.83 -3.73
N TRP A 5 6.45 10.69 -4.44
CA TRP A 5 5.63 10.30 -5.60
C TRP A 5 6.45 9.86 -6.81
N GLY A 6 7.67 10.39 -7.00
CA GLY A 6 8.60 9.90 -8.01
C GLY A 6 9.04 8.46 -7.74
N VAL A 7 9.34 8.13 -6.48
CA VAL A 7 9.65 6.75 -6.07
C VAL A 7 8.46 5.82 -6.30
N ILE A 8 7.25 6.23 -5.89
CA ILE A 8 6.02 5.44 -6.11
C ILE A 8 5.74 5.24 -7.60
N ALA A 9 5.93 6.25 -8.44
CA ALA A 9 5.78 6.11 -9.89
C ALA A 9 6.79 5.11 -10.48
N GLY A 10 8.03 5.09 -9.96
CA GLY A 10 9.03 4.08 -10.27
C GLY A 10 8.57 2.66 -9.89
N LEU A 11 7.99 2.48 -8.70
CA LEU A 11 7.43 1.20 -8.26
C LEU A 11 6.27 0.74 -9.14
N VAL A 12 5.35 1.65 -9.51
CA VAL A 12 4.23 1.33 -10.42
C VAL A 12 4.77 0.89 -11.78
N THR A 13 5.74 1.62 -12.33
CA THR A 13 6.39 1.26 -13.61
C THR A 13 7.05 -0.11 -13.52
N TRP A 14 7.79 -0.38 -12.44
CA TRP A 14 8.41 -1.68 -12.22
C TRP A 14 7.37 -2.80 -12.12
N LEU A 15 6.27 -2.61 -11.39
CA LEU A 15 5.17 -3.56 -11.30
C LEU A 15 4.51 -3.80 -12.66
N ASP A 16 4.26 -2.74 -13.45
CA ASP A 16 3.69 -2.85 -14.79
C ASP A 16 4.59 -3.66 -15.73
N THR A 17 5.91 -3.61 -15.56
CA THR A 17 6.86 -4.38 -16.37
C THR A 17 7.06 -5.83 -15.94
N ARG A 18 6.73 -6.18 -14.68
CA ARG A 18 7.04 -7.49 -14.08
C ARG A 18 5.80 -8.34 -13.79
N SER A 19 4.64 -7.72 -13.65
CA SER A 19 3.38 -8.39 -13.38
C SER A 19 2.83 -9.08 -14.63
N THR A 20 2.23 -10.26 -14.45
CA THR A 20 1.42 -10.92 -15.49
C THR A 20 0.02 -10.32 -15.60
N ALA A 21 -0.49 -9.70 -14.53
CA ALA A 21 -1.73 -8.92 -14.55
C ALA A 21 -1.49 -7.52 -15.12
N SER A 22 -2.41 -7.06 -15.96
CA SER A 22 -2.37 -5.75 -16.61
C SER A 22 -3.74 -5.06 -16.54
N GLY A 23 -3.80 -3.79 -16.96
CA GLY A 23 -5.05 -3.03 -17.06
C GLY A 23 -5.83 -2.99 -15.75
N ASP A 24 -7.15 -3.23 -15.83
CA ASP A 24 -8.04 -3.16 -14.67
C ASP A 24 -7.80 -4.28 -13.66
N THR A 25 -7.35 -5.46 -14.10
CA THR A 25 -6.97 -6.55 -13.18
C THR A 25 -5.79 -6.14 -12.30
N ALA A 26 -4.77 -5.51 -12.87
CA ALA A 26 -3.63 -5.01 -12.08
C ALA A 26 -4.06 -3.94 -11.06
N ARG A 27 -4.95 -3.02 -11.47
CA ARG A 27 -5.49 -1.98 -10.58
C ARG A 27 -6.29 -2.59 -9.43
N MET A 28 -7.15 -3.56 -9.73
CA MET A 28 -7.93 -4.29 -8.73
C MET A 28 -7.02 -5.00 -7.74
N LEU A 29 -6.01 -5.75 -8.21
CA LEU A 29 -5.08 -6.48 -7.35
C LEU A 29 -4.29 -5.53 -6.42
N ARG A 30 -3.84 -4.39 -6.94
CA ARG A 30 -3.14 -3.38 -6.13
C ARG A 30 -4.04 -2.75 -5.08
N ALA A 31 -5.33 -2.56 -5.37
CA ALA A 31 -6.30 -2.11 -4.38
C ALA A 31 -6.59 -3.18 -3.33
N LEU A 32 -6.72 -4.45 -3.74
CA LEU A 32 -6.97 -5.58 -2.83
C LEU A 32 -5.77 -5.86 -1.91
N LYS A 33 -4.54 -5.57 -2.36
CA LYS A 33 -3.32 -5.70 -1.55
C LYS A 33 -3.40 -4.88 -0.26
N LEU A 34 -4.13 -3.76 -0.23
CA LEU A 34 -4.34 -3.00 1.03
C LEU A 34 -5.02 -3.85 2.12
N CYS A 35 -5.94 -4.74 1.75
CA CYS A 35 -6.59 -5.61 2.73
C CYS A 35 -5.62 -6.63 3.31
N GLU A 36 -4.65 -7.08 2.52
CA GLU A 36 -3.59 -7.98 2.96
C GLU A 36 -2.69 -7.28 3.98
N GLU A 37 -2.14 -6.10 3.63
CA GLU A 37 -1.26 -5.34 4.55
C GLU A 37 -1.99 -4.95 5.84
N LEU A 38 -3.27 -4.56 5.76
CA LEU A 38 -4.06 -4.26 6.95
C LEU A 38 -4.32 -5.50 7.81
N GLY A 39 -4.42 -6.68 7.19
CA GLY A 39 -4.49 -7.96 7.88
C GLY A 39 -3.19 -8.28 8.63
N GLU A 40 -2.04 -7.98 8.03
CA GLU A 40 -0.72 -8.16 8.66
C GLU A 40 -0.53 -7.20 9.85
N VAL A 41 -0.98 -5.94 9.74
CA VAL A 41 -1.06 -5.01 10.88
C VAL A 41 -1.93 -5.61 12.01
N ALA A 42 -3.09 -6.19 11.68
CA ALA A 42 -3.98 -6.78 12.67
C ALA A 42 -3.32 -8.00 13.34
N GLU A 43 -2.69 -8.90 12.59
CA GLU A 43 -1.95 -10.03 13.14
C GLU A 43 -0.85 -9.56 14.09
N ALA A 44 -0.02 -8.60 13.67
CA ALA A 44 1.04 -8.06 14.50
C ALA A 44 0.48 -7.43 15.80
N LEU A 45 -0.62 -6.67 15.71
CA LEU A 45 -1.30 -6.07 16.86
C LEU A 45 -1.81 -7.13 17.84
N GLU A 46 -2.44 -8.19 17.35
CA GLU A 46 -2.95 -9.27 18.20
C GLU A 46 -1.81 -9.94 19.01
N HIS A 47 -0.65 -10.13 18.38
CA HIS A 47 0.52 -10.72 19.04
C HIS A 47 1.16 -9.79 20.08
N VAL A 48 1.25 -8.47 19.81
CA VAL A 48 1.86 -7.52 20.76
C VAL A 48 0.92 -7.08 21.88
N THR A 49 -0.40 -7.14 21.66
CA THR A 49 -1.41 -6.83 22.68
C THR A 49 -1.82 -8.03 23.54
N GLY A 50 -1.35 -9.23 23.19
CA GLY A 50 -1.56 -10.46 23.96
C GLY A 50 -2.90 -11.15 23.70
N THR A 51 -3.59 -10.82 22.59
CA THR A 51 -4.79 -11.54 22.14
C THR A 51 -4.44 -12.77 21.28
N ALA A 52 -3.17 -12.93 20.90
CA ALA A 52 -2.58 -14.09 20.25
C ALA A 52 -1.29 -14.57 20.98
N PRO A 53 -0.76 -15.77 20.70
CA PRO A 53 0.46 -16.27 21.34
C PRO A 53 1.65 -15.31 21.22
N SER A 54 2.24 -14.91 22.34
CA SER A 54 3.33 -13.93 22.39
C SER A 54 4.65 -14.47 21.85
N GLY A 55 5.51 -13.57 21.34
CA GLY A 55 6.92 -13.86 21.03
C GLY A 55 7.29 -13.95 19.55
N ARG A 56 6.32 -13.75 18.64
CA ARG A 56 6.56 -13.71 17.18
C ARG A 56 6.71 -12.30 16.60
N PHE A 57 6.10 -11.29 17.23
CA PHE A 57 6.07 -9.92 16.75
C PHE A 57 6.37 -8.91 17.87
N THR A 58 6.83 -7.74 17.47
CA THR A 58 7.16 -6.57 18.28
C THR A 58 6.41 -5.34 17.77
N TRP A 59 6.41 -4.25 18.54
CA TRP A 59 5.86 -2.97 18.08
C TRP A 59 6.60 -2.40 16.85
N GLN A 60 7.85 -2.81 16.62
CA GLN A 60 8.59 -2.45 15.42
C GLN A 60 8.00 -3.13 14.18
N ASP A 61 7.51 -4.36 14.31
CA ASP A 61 6.85 -5.07 13.23
C ASP A 61 5.51 -4.40 12.90
N VAL A 62 4.70 -4.03 13.91
CA VAL A 62 3.47 -3.23 13.68
C VAL A 62 3.77 -1.94 12.91
N HIS A 63 4.86 -1.24 13.24
CA HIS A 63 5.27 -0.04 12.53
C HIS A 63 5.71 -0.33 11.08
N ALA A 64 6.38 -1.45 10.84
CA ALA A 64 6.76 -1.89 9.50
C ALA A 64 5.51 -2.19 8.65
N GLU A 65 4.55 -2.95 9.17
CA GLU A 65 3.31 -3.26 8.45
C GLU A 65 2.49 -2.00 8.16
N LEU A 66 2.46 -1.02 9.07
CA LEU A 66 1.83 0.28 8.80
C LEU A 66 2.52 1.06 7.68
N CYS A 67 3.84 0.94 7.56
CA CYS A 67 4.58 1.51 6.44
C CYS A 67 4.22 0.82 5.11
N ASP A 68 4.03 -0.50 5.13
CA ASP A 68 3.61 -1.27 3.95
C ASP A 68 2.18 -0.93 3.53
N VAL A 69 1.26 -0.71 4.47
CA VAL A 69 -0.07 -0.13 4.19
C VAL A 69 0.05 1.22 3.48
N ILE A 70 0.92 2.12 3.96
CA ILE A 70 1.12 3.45 3.36
C ILE A 70 1.65 3.30 1.93
N VAL A 71 2.73 2.53 1.73
CA VAL A 71 3.34 2.33 0.41
C VAL A 71 2.35 1.69 -0.56
N THR A 72 1.65 0.64 -0.14
CA THR A 72 0.64 -0.05 -0.93
C THR A 72 -0.52 0.88 -1.29
N GLY A 73 -0.99 1.69 -0.34
CA GLY A 73 -2.01 2.73 -0.59
C GLY A 73 -1.56 3.76 -1.63
N MET A 74 -0.32 4.23 -1.54
CA MET A 74 0.24 5.16 -2.53
C MET A 74 0.36 4.52 -3.93
N VAL A 75 0.79 3.26 -4.01
CA VAL A 75 0.85 2.50 -5.27
C VAL A 75 -0.53 2.31 -5.88
N ALA A 76 -1.55 2.00 -5.07
CA ALA A 76 -2.93 1.89 -5.54
C ALA A 76 -3.45 3.21 -6.11
N ILE A 77 -3.26 4.34 -5.39
CA ILE A 77 -3.65 5.68 -5.85
C ILE A 77 -2.96 6.04 -7.18
N ALA A 78 -1.65 5.80 -7.28
CA ALA A 78 -0.88 6.08 -8.48
C ALA A 78 -1.31 5.20 -9.67
N SER A 79 -1.65 3.93 -9.41
CA SER A 79 -2.10 2.98 -10.44
C SER A 79 -3.50 3.29 -10.98
N LEU A 80 -4.37 3.89 -10.17
CA LEU A 80 -5.69 4.36 -10.60
C LEU A 80 -5.61 5.68 -11.36
N SER A 81 -4.61 6.50 -11.06
CA SER A 81 -4.41 7.82 -11.68
C SER A 81 -3.80 7.75 -13.09
N SER A 82 -3.20 6.62 -13.49
CA SER A 82 -2.56 6.49 -14.82
C SER A 82 -3.53 6.27 -15.98
N SER A 83 -4.84 6.18 -15.72
CA SER A 83 -5.88 6.11 -16.75
C SER A 83 -6.24 7.51 -17.28
N SER A 84 -5.35 8.15 -18.02
CA SER A 84 -5.65 9.20 -19.04
C SER A 84 -6.68 10.32 -18.73
N SER A 85 -7.06 10.62 -17.49
CA SER A 85 -7.93 11.75 -17.15
C SER A 85 -7.84 12.15 -15.68
N ARG A 86 -7.09 13.23 -15.44
CA ARG A 86 -7.19 14.25 -14.37
C ARG A 86 -8.37 14.11 -13.40
N SER A 87 -8.09 13.96 -12.09
CA SER A 87 -8.51 14.92 -11.03
C SER A 87 -8.13 14.42 -9.64
N ALA A 88 -6.91 14.71 -9.18
CA ALA A 88 -6.65 14.80 -7.75
C ALA A 88 -7.41 16.03 -7.24
N ARG A 89 -8.64 15.81 -6.77
CA ARG A 89 -9.43 16.82 -6.07
C ARG A 89 -8.63 17.24 -4.84
N ARG A 90 -8.07 18.46 -4.87
CA ARG A 90 -7.52 19.14 -3.69
C ARG A 90 -8.64 19.22 -2.65
N GLN A 91 -8.48 18.58 -1.49
CA GLN A 91 -9.23 18.99 -0.31
C GLN A 91 -8.64 20.34 0.12
N ALA A 92 -9.44 21.40 0.03
CA ALA A 92 -9.18 22.64 0.76
C ALA A 92 -9.83 22.50 2.14
N PRO A 93 -9.16 22.90 3.24
CA PRO A 93 -9.79 22.92 4.55
C PRO A 93 -10.86 24.02 4.58
N ALA A 94 -11.96 23.73 5.28
CA ALA A 94 -13.02 24.69 5.64
C ALA A 94 -12.52 25.70 6.67
#